data_AF-A0A358HSF2-F1
#
_entry.id   AF-A0A358HSF2-F1
#
_cell.length_a   1.000
_cell.length_b   1.000
_cell.length_c   1.000
_cell.angle_alpha   90.00
_cell.angle_beta   90.00
_cell.angle_gamma   90.00
#
_symmetry.space_group_name_H-M   'P 1'
#
loop_
_entity.id
_entity.type
_entity.pdbx_description
1 polymer ?
#
loop_
_entity_poly.entity_id
_entity_poly.type
_entity_poly.pdbx_seq_one_letter_code
_entity_poly.pdbx_strand_id
1 'polypeptide(L)'
;SEAGMVHIDEESCIEKGRLGPGQMIAVNLEEGKLFHDGELKDRLANRRDWSKWVGRTKVLDDLISPDRIEPAHIKKEHLLRLQKSMGLTHEDLELILHPMGEDGKEAIGSMGDDTPLAILSDRYRGLHHFFRQNFSQVTNPPIDSLREARVMSLKTRLGNLGNILDEDESQCDLLQLESPVLTNAEYDAMRGYMGDTAVEIDTTFDIEGGKLALREAISRIQREAEEAVRGGALHVILTDEGISETRAAIPMVLATGGVHSHLVKTSLRTYISLNIRSAECMDVHYFAVLIGVGATTVNAYLAQEGLLDRYARGLFPNVAGSVEVMQRFKAAIDAGLLKIMSKMGISIISSYRGGYNFESIGLSRSLVAEFFPGMPSRISGIGLQGIQRRCIAQHKEAFNG
;
A
#
# COMPACT_ATOMS: atom_id res chain seq x y z
N SER A 1 33.10 -8.01 -15.95
CA SER A 1 32.04 -8.80 -16.62
C SER A 1 31.98 -8.48 -18.11
N GLU A 2 33.11 -8.13 -18.73
CA GLU A 2 33.13 -7.62 -20.10
C GLU A 2 33.57 -8.73 -21.07
N ALA A 3 33.24 -8.59 -22.35
CA ALA A 3 33.78 -9.46 -23.38
C ALA A 3 35.27 -9.14 -23.59
N GLY A 4 36.10 -10.17 -23.78
CA GLY A 4 37.55 -10.01 -24.00
C GLY A 4 38.43 -10.11 -22.75
N MET A 5 37.87 -10.50 -21.59
CA MET A 5 38.67 -10.72 -20.37
C MET A 5 39.57 -11.95 -20.43
N VAL A 6 39.23 -12.93 -21.26
CA VAL A 6 40.01 -14.15 -21.49
C VAL A 6 40.32 -14.25 -22.98
N HIS A 7 41.58 -14.43 -23.32
CA HIS A 7 42.00 -14.62 -24.70
C HIS A 7 41.49 -15.98 -25.20
N ILE A 8 40.76 -15.94 -26.31
CA ILE A 8 40.25 -17.11 -27.02
C ILE A 8 40.62 -16.89 -28.48
N ASP A 9 41.12 -17.93 -29.13
CA ASP A 9 41.37 -17.89 -30.57
C ASP A 9 40.04 -17.81 -31.32
N GLU A 10 39.89 -16.78 -32.16
CA GLU A 10 38.66 -16.53 -32.93
C GLU A 10 38.30 -17.72 -33.83
N GLU A 11 39.30 -18.46 -34.32
CA GLU A 11 39.08 -19.66 -35.13
C GLU A 11 38.41 -20.78 -34.35
N SER A 12 38.55 -20.81 -33.02
CA SER A 12 37.95 -21.80 -32.12
C SER A 12 36.61 -21.37 -31.52
N CYS A 13 36.15 -20.15 -31.79
CA CYS A 13 34.95 -19.58 -31.20
C CYS A 13 33.68 -20.09 -31.91
N ILE A 14 32.90 -20.92 -31.22
CA ILE A 14 31.66 -21.50 -31.77
C ILE A 14 30.49 -20.52 -31.67
N GLU A 15 30.39 -19.77 -30.57
CA GLU A 15 29.28 -18.85 -30.31
C GLU A 15 29.72 -17.64 -29.48
N LYS A 16 29.17 -16.47 -29.80
CA LYS A 16 29.24 -15.24 -28.99
C LYS A 16 27.84 -14.77 -28.64
N GLY A 17 27.44 -14.99 -27.40
CA GLY A 17 26.12 -14.64 -26.88
C GLY A 17 26.15 -13.51 -25.84
N ARG A 18 24.95 -13.14 -25.38
CA ARG A 18 24.72 -12.29 -24.21
C ARG A 18 23.41 -12.69 -23.55
N LEU A 19 23.25 -12.36 -22.27
CA LEU A 19 21.98 -12.54 -21.57
C LEU A 19 21.16 -11.24 -21.66
N GLY A 20 19.93 -11.35 -22.17
CA GLY A 20 18.90 -10.31 -22.05
C GLY A 20 18.18 -10.35 -20.70
N PRO A 21 17.21 -9.45 -20.47
CA PRO A 21 16.44 -9.39 -19.23
C PRO A 21 15.76 -10.73 -18.90
N GLY A 22 16.02 -11.27 -17.70
CA GLY A 22 15.42 -12.52 -17.22
C GLY A 22 15.89 -13.79 -17.94
N GLN A 23 16.95 -13.71 -18.75
CA GLN A 23 17.53 -14.87 -19.42
C GLN A 23 18.59 -15.55 -18.57
N MET A 24 18.74 -16.85 -18.76
CA MET A 24 19.73 -17.69 -18.06
C MET A 24 20.53 -18.54 -19.05
N ILE A 25 21.70 -19.00 -18.60
CA ILE A 25 22.52 -20.03 -19.25
C ILE A 25 23.07 -20.93 -18.16
N ALA A 26 23.06 -22.24 -18.37
CA ALA A 26 23.49 -23.20 -17.37
C ALA A 26 24.22 -24.39 -17.99
N VAL A 27 25.13 -25.00 -17.23
CA VAL A 27 25.79 -26.25 -17.61
C VAL A 27 25.50 -27.29 -16.53
N ASN A 28 24.95 -28.44 -16.93
CA ASN A 28 24.92 -29.61 -16.07
C ASN A 28 26.27 -30.33 -16.19
N LEU A 29 27.07 -30.27 -15.12
CA LEU A 29 28.42 -30.83 -15.09
C LEU A 29 28.44 -32.36 -15.07
N GLU A 30 27.42 -33.02 -14.52
CA GLU A 30 27.33 -34.48 -14.49
C GLU A 30 27.01 -35.06 -15.88
N GLU A 31 26.06 -34.42 -16.58
CA GLU A 31 25.66 -34.80 -17.93
C GLU A 31 26.59 -34.21 -19.02
N GLY A 32 27.48 -33.26 -18.65
CA GLY A 32 28.33 -32.52 -19.59
C GLY A 32 27.54 -31.69 -20.60
N LYS A 33 26.34 -31.22 -20.24
CA LYS A 33 25.39 -30.60 -21.17
C LYS A 33 25.19 -29.11 -20.88
N LEU A 34 25.35 -28.29 -21.93
CA LEU A 34 24.98 -26.87 -21.93
C LEU A 34 23.47 -26.73 -22.19
N PHE A 35 22.84 -25.81 -21.47
CA PHE A 35 21.44 -25.41 -21.66
C PHE A 35 21.36 -23.90 -21.89
N HIS A 36 20.76 -23.52 -23.01
CA HIS A 36 20.37 -22.13 -23.27
C HIS A 36 19.04 -21.79 -22.56
N ASP A 37 18.69 -20.51 -22.53
CA ASP A 37 17.55 -19.98 -21.76
C ASP A 37 16.23 -20.73 -22.00
N GLY A 38 15.86 -20.92 -23.28
CA GLY A 38 14.62 -21.60 -23.65
C GLY A 38 14.58 -23.06 -23.18
N GLU A 39 15.63 -23.82 -23.51
CA GLU A 39 15.74 -25.24 -23.13
C GLU A 39 15.71 -25.44 -21.62
N LEU A 40 16.38 -24.54 -20.87
CA LEU A 40 16.38 -24.57 -19.41
C LEU A 40 14.99 -24.29 -18.85
N LYS A 41 14.31 -23.26 -19.35
CA LYS A 41 12.94 -22.90 -18.94
C LYS A 41 11.94 -23.99 -19.30
N ASP A 42 12.06 -24.60 -20.48
CA ASP A 42 11.23 -25.72 -20.91
C ASP A 42 11.42 -26.94 -19.99
N ARG A 43 12.68 -27.26 -19.63
CA ARG A 43 12.96 -28.34 -18.67
C ARG A 43 12.29 -28.08 -17.32
N LEU A 44 12.37 -26.86 -16.80
CA LEU A 44 11.75 -26.49 -15.52
C LEU A 44 10.22 -26.47 -15.60
N ALA A 45 9.67 -25.95 -16.69
CA ALA A 45 8.22 -25.91 -16.95
C ALA A 45 7.62 -27.32 -17.05
N ASN A 46 8.38 -28.31 -17.52
CA ASN A 46 7.91 -29.69 -17.63
C ASN A 46 8.08 -30.53 -16.34
N ARG A 47 8.64 -29.97 -15.25
CA ARG A 47 8.82 -30.72 -13.99
C ARG A 47 7.50 -31.05 -13.30
N ARG A 48 6.52 -30.16 -13.39
CA ARG A 48 5.21 -30.25 -12.73
C ARG A 48 4.14 -29.69 -13.65
N ASP A 49 2.88 -30.01 -13.39
CA ASP A 49 1.75 -29.37 -14.05
C ASP A 49 1.48 -27.99 -13.42
N TRP A 50 2.34 -27.02 -13.73
CA TRP A 50 2.24 -25.66 -13.18
C TRP A 50 0.93 -24.99 -13.55
N SER A 51 0.34 -25.31 -14.72
CA SER A 51 -0.93 -24.73 -15.15
C SER A 51 -2.07 -25.17 -14.24
N LYS A 52 -2.11 -26.46 -13.87
CA LYS A 52 -3.09 -26.98 -12.90
C LYS A 52 -2.93 -26.32 -11.54
N TRP A 53 -1.69 -26.10 -11.08
CA TRP A 53 -1.43 -25.49 -9.78
C TRP A 53 -1.90 -24.03 -9.76
N VAL A 54 -1.49 -23.24 -10.76
CA VAL A 54 -1.89 -21.83 -10.89
C VAL A 54 -3.41 -21.68 -11.00
N GLY A 55 -4.11 -22.64 -11.61
CA GLY A 55 -5.57 -22.65 -11.71
C GLY A 55 -6.31 -22.68 -10.37
N ARG A 56 -5.63 -22.95 -9.24
CA ARG A 56 -6.19 -22.90 -7.89
C ARG A 56 -6.30 -21.48 -7.32
N THR A 57 -5.54 -20.54 -7.89
CA THR A 57 -5.58 -19.14 -7.47
C THR A 57 -6.93 -18.53 -7.82
N LYS A 58 -7.55 -17.88 -6.83
CA LYS A 58 -8.81 -17.16 -7.03
C LYS A 58 -8.51 -15.69 -7.28
N VAL A 59 -8.82 -15.22 -8.49
CA VAL A 59 -8.73 -13.80 -8.84
C VAL A 59 -10.02 -13.13 -8.39
N LEU A 60 -9.92 -12.22 -7.43
CA LEU A 60 -11.11 -11.58 -6.85
C LEU A 60 -11.74 -10.56 -7.80
N ASP A 61 -10.96 -10.01 -8.73
CA ASP A 61 -11.44 -9.04 -9.72
C ASP A 61 -12.55 -9.63 -10.61
N ASP A 62 -12.56 -10.95 -10.84
CA ASP A 62 -13.63 -11.64 -11.57
C ASP A 62 -14.96 -11.72 -10.77
N LEU A 63 -14.88 -11.63 -9.43
CA LEU A 63 -16.04 -11.58 -8.53
C LEU A 63 -16.56 -10.14 -8.33
N ILE A 64 -15.71 -9.15 -8.60
CA ILE A 64 -16.05 -7.73 -8.56
C ILE A 64 -16.68 -7.38 -9.91
N SER A 65 -18.01 -7.52 -10.01
CA SER A 65 -18.71 -7.09 -11.21
C SER A 65 -18.58 -5.57 -11.39
N PRO A 66 -18.13 -5.08 -12.58
CA PRO A 66 -18.03 -3.65 -12.88
C PRO A 66 -19.39 -2.93 -12.88
N ASP A 67 -20.50 -3.68 -12.86
CA ASP A 67 -21.86 -3.14 -12.79
C ASP A 67 -22.34 -2.86 -11.36
N ARG A 68 -21.48 -3.04 -10.35
CA ARG A 68 -21.84 -2.67 -8.97
C ARG A 68 -21.92 -1.15 -8.82
N ILE A 69 -23.05 -0.69 -8.33
CA ILE A 69 -23.24 0.70 -7.90
C ILE A 69 -22.26 0.95 -6.76
N GLU A 70 -21.41 1.97 -6.91
CA GLU A 70 -20.54 2.42 -5.83
C GLU A 70 -21.39 3.03 -4.70
N PRO A 71 -21.37 2.43 -3.50
CA PRO A 71 -22.24 2.84 -2.42
C PRO A 71 -21.76 4.17 -1.81
N ALA A 72 -22.71 5.06 -1.55
CA ALA A 72 -22.50 6.24 -0.70
C ALA A 72 -23.11 5.93 0.67
N HIS A 73 -22.24 5.72 1.67
CA HIS A 73 -22.63 5.35 3.02
C HIS A 73 -22.81 6.56 3.94
N ILE A 74 -22.18 7.69 3.60
CA ILE A 74 -22.04 8.83 4.54
C ILE A 74 -22.93 9.99 4.10
N LYS A 75 -23.77 10.48 5.03
CA LYS A 75 -24.55 11.71 4.80
C LYS A 75 -23.61 12.92 4.72
N LYS A 76 -23.91 13.86 3.81
CA LYS A 76 -23.09 15.04 3.52
C LYS A 76 -22.60 15.83 4.74
N GLU A 77 -23.48 16.11 5.70
CA GLU A 77 -23.09 16.88 6.90
C GLU A 77 -22.05 16.13 7.74
N HIS A 78 -22.18 14.80 7.83
CA HIS A 78 -21.21 13.96 8.52
C HIS A 78 -19.90 13.85 7.71
N LEU A 79 -19.99 13.74 6.38
CA LEU A 79 -18.83 13.71 5.48
C LEU A 79 -17.92 14.93 5.68
N LEU A 80 -18.48 16.14 5.70
CA LEU A 80 -17.71 17.36 5.91
C LEU A 80 -17.02 17.41 7.28
N ARG A 81 -17.69 16.94 8.34
CA ARG A 81 -17.10 16.86 9.68
C ARG A 81 -15.95 15.87 9.73
N LEU A 82 -16.11 14.70 9.12
CA LEU A 82 -15.04 13.69 9.03
C LEU A 82 -13.84 14.22 8.23
N GLN A 83 -14.09 14.85 7.08
CA GLN A 83 -13.03 15.47 6.27
C GLN A 83 -12.26 16.53 7.07
N LYS A 84 -12.98 17.40 7.79
CA LYS A 84 -12.37 18.41 8.68
C LYS A 84 -11.58 17.75 9.81
N SER A 85 -12.05 16.62 10.37
CA SER A 85 -11.33 15.91 11.45
C SER A 85 -10.01 15.29 10.99
N MET A 86 -9.91 14.95 9.70
CA MET A 86 -8.67 14.47 9.07
C MET A 86 -7.79 15.61 8.53
N GLY A 87 -8.22 16.87 8.68
CA GLY A 87 -7.50 18.04 8.20
C GLY A 87 -7.57 18.23 6.68
N LEU A 88 -8.53 17.60 6.00
CA LEU A 88 -8.75 17.78 4.57
C LEU A 88 -9.33 19.18 4.30
N THR A 89 -8.78 19.84 3.28
CA THR A 89 -9.18 21.19 2.87
C THR A 89 -9.96 21.18 1.56
N HIS A 90 -10.57 22.32 1.22
CA HIS A 90 -11.18 22.47 -0.10
C HIS A 90 -10.16 22.35 -1.24
N GLU A 91 -8.95 22.87 -1.01
CA GLU A 91 -7.83 22.82 -1.94
C GLU A 91 -7.41 21.37 -2.21
N ASP A 92 -7.35 20.53 -1.17
CA ASP A 92 -7.09 19.09 -1.32
C ASP A 92 -8.14 18.42 -2.21
N LEU A 93 -9.41 18.72 -1.99
CA LEU A 93 -10.50 18.15 -2.77
C LEU A 93 -10.53 18.65 -4.22
N GLU A 94 -10.17 19.90 -4.47
CA GLU A 94 -10.23 20.54 -5.78
C GLU A 94 -8.96 20.32 -6.62
N LEU A 95 -7.78 20.53 -6.04
CA LEU A 95 -6.52 20.45 -6.76
C LEU A 95 -5.97 19.03 -6.83
N ILE A 96 -6.18 18.21 -5.79
CA ILE A 96 -5.57 16.87 -5.70
C ILE A 96 -6.56 15.77 -6.06
N LEU A 97 -7.71 15.74 -5.39
CA LEU A 97 -8.67 14.64 -5.53
C LEU A 97 -9.50 14.74 -6.83
N HIS A 98 -9.92 15.95 -7.21
CA HIS A 98 -10.78 16.14 -8.39
C HIS A 98 -10.15 15.65 -9.70
N PRO A 99 -8.88 15.96 -10.03
CA PRO A 99 -8.25 15.46 -11.26
C PRO A 99 -8.12 13.93 -11.30
N MET A 100 -8.01 13.27 -10.14
CA MET A 100 -7.97 11.80 -10.09
C MET A 100 -9.31 11.19 -10.50
N GLY A 101 -10.43 11.80 -10.10
CA GLY A 101 -11.77 11.37 -10.51
C GLY A 101 -12.15 11.80 -11.93
N GLU A 102 -11.63 12.94 -12.40
CA GLU A 102 -11.92 13.46 -13.74
C GLU A 102 -11.00 12.89 -14.81
N ASP A 103 -9.68 13.01 -14.67
CA ASP A 103 -8.74 12.62 -15.73
C ASP A 103 -8.15 11.21 -15.54
N GLY A 104 -8.37 10.59 -14.38
CA GLY A 104 -7.71 9.36 -14.00
C GLY A 104 -6.19 9.53 -13.83
N LYS A 105 -5.76 10.74 -13.49
CA LYS A 105 -4.35 11.11 -13.32
C LYS A 105 -4.17 11.93 -12.06
N GLU A 106 -2.98 11.83 -11.48
CA GLU A 106 -2.61 12.71 -10.36
C GLU A 106 -2.49 14.17 -10.82
N ALA A 107 -2.62 15.08 -9.86
CA ALA A 107 -2.44 16.50 -10.09
C ALA A 107 -1.00 16.83 -10.52
N ILE A 108 -0.88 17.71 -11.52
CA ILE A 108 0.42 18.26 -11.96
C ILE A 108 0.49 19.72 -11.49
N GLY A 109 1.55 20.04 -10.76
CA GLY A 109 1.89 21.39 -10.32
C GLY A 109 3.22 21.87 -10.88
N SER A 110 3.63 23.08 -10.49
CA SER A 110 4.93 23.68 -10.82
C SER A 110 5.44 24.50 -9.62
N MET A 111 6.69 25.00 -9.70
CA MET A 111 7.41 25.66 -8.60
C MET A 111 7.88 24.69 -7.49
N GLY A 112 8.73 25.20 -6.59
CA GLY A 112 9.22 24.45 -5.43
C GLY A 112 8.21 24.43 -4.28
N ASP A 113 8.38 23.47 -3.36
CA ASP A 113 7.63 23.42 -2.10
C ASP A 113 8.23 24.43 -1.11
N ASP A 114 7.68 25.65 -1.09
CA ASP A 114 8.05 26.72 -0.16
C ASP A 114 7.32 26.60 1.20
N THR A 115 6.56 25.52 1.42
CA THR A 115 5.86 25.33 2.69
C THR A 115 6.81 24.84 3.79
N PRO A 116 6.57 25.20 5.07
CA PRO A 116 7.39 24.70 6.17
C PRO A 116 7.36 23.17 6.24
N LEU A 117 8.49 22.57 6.64
CA LEU A 117 8.52 21.15 7.01
C LEU A 117 7.40 20.82 8.00
N ALA A 118 6.77 19.66 7.88
CA ALA A 118 5.58 19.28 8.66
C ALA A 118 5.75 19.42 10.19
N ILE A 119 6.98 19.25 10.69
CA ILE A 119 7.32 19.46 12.10
C ILE A 119 7.21 20.93 12.54
N LEU A 120 7.58 21.87 11.66
CA LEU A 120 7.56 23.32 11.87
C LEU A 120 6.22 23.97 11.48
N SER A 121 5.31 23.22 10.87
CA SER A 121 4.01 23.75 10.48
C SER A 121 3.13 24.01 11.70
N ASP A 122 2.47 25.18 11.68
CA ASP A 122 1.44 25.54 12.67
C ASP A 122 0.08 24.88 12.38
N ARG A 123 -0.09 24.32 11.18
CA ARG A 123 -1.31 23.59 10.78
C ARG A 123 -1.16 22.10 11.01
N TYR A 124 -2.28 21.41 11.18
CA TYR A 124 -2.28 19.96 11.19
C TYR A 124 -1.71 19.42 9.87
N ARG A 125 -0.76 18.50 9.99
CA ARG A 125 -0.18 17.76 8.88
C ARG A 125 -0.25 16.29 9.24
N GLY A 126 -0.86 15.52 8.36
CA GLY A 126 -0.96 14.07 8.48
C GLY A 126 0.39 13.39 8.59
N LEU A 127 0.40 12.15 9.11
CA LEU A 127 1.65 11.48 9.44
C LEU A 127 2.50 11.17 8.19
N HIS A 128 1.84 10.95 7.04
CA HIS A 128 2.49 10.73 5.75
C HIS A 128 3.44 11.87 5.34
N HIS A 129 3.17 13.13 5.71
CA HIS A 129 4.08 14.26 5.39
C HIS A 129 5.46 14.17 6.04
N PHE A 130 5.60 13.38 7.10
CA PHE A 130 6.89 13.14 7.76
C PHE A 130 7.74 12.09 7.04
N PHE A 131 7.15 11.34 6.09
CA PHE A 131 7.79 10.27 5.34
C PHE A 131 8.22 10.82 3.97
N ARG A 132 9.51 11.02 3.75
CA ARG A 132 10.02 11.39 2.43
C ARG A 132 10.32 10.14 1.62
N GLN A 133 9.82 10.09 0.38
CA GLN A 133 10.04 8.96 -0.53
C GLN A 133 11.53 8.83 -0.84
N ASN A 134 12.08 7.61 -0.69
CA ASN A 134 13.42 7.34 -1.16
C ASN A 134 13.44 7.31 -2.69
N PHE A 135 14.59 7.66 -3.27
CA PHE A 135 14.86 7.52 -4.69
C PHE A 135 16.32 7.15 -4.88
N SER A 136 16.62 6.40 -5.95
CA SER A 136 17.98 6.05 -6.29
C SER A 136 18.60 7.10 -7.22
N GLN A 137 19.91 7.30 -7.09
CA GLN A 137 20.66 8.30 -7.86
C GLN A 137 21.75 7.65 -8.71
N VAL A 138 22.66 6.90 -8.07
CA VAL A 138 23.85 6.35 -8.72
C VAL A 138 23.94 4.83 -8.58
N THR A 139 23.50 4.29 -7.44
CA THR A 139 23.68 2.87 -7.11
C THR A 139 22.91 1.94 -8.03
N ASN A 140 21.73 2.35 -8.47
CA ASN A 140 20.88 1.60 -9.38
C ASN A 140 19.97 2.58 -10.15
N PRO A 141 19.67 2.31 -11.44
CA PRO A 141 18.83 3.20 -12.21
C PRO A 141 17.35 3.12 -11.78
N PRO A 142 16.62 4.25 -11.76
CA PRO A 142 15.17 4.26 -11.76
C PRO A 142 14.58 3.61 -13.02
N ILE A 143 13.32 3.19 -12.95
CA ILE A 143 12.57 2.60 -14.08
C ILE A 143 11.59 3.64 -14.65
N ASP A 144 11.35 3.59 -15.96
CA ASP A 144 10.29 4.38 -16.60
C ASP A 144 8.94 3.65 -16.48
N SER A 145 8.10 4.09 -15.53
CA SER A 145 6.80 3.49 -15.26
C SER A 145 5.75 3.67 -16.36
N LEU A 146 6.02 4.50 -17.39
CA LEU A 146 5.14 4.69 -18.54
C LEU A 146 5.57 3.82 -19.71
N ARG A 147 6.86 3.86 -20.07
CA ARG A 147 7.40 3.13 -21.24
C ARG A 147 7.69 1.67 -20.94
N GLU A 148 8.07 1.37 -19.70
CA GLU A 148 8.46 0.04 -19.23
C GLU A 148 7.41 -0.55 -18.27
N ALA A 149 6.18 -0.02 -18.27
CA ALA A 149 5.10 -0.45 -17.38
C ALA A 149 4.86 -1.97 -17.36
N ARG A 150 5.11 -2.66 -18.49
CA ARG A 150 4.91 -4.10 -18.64
C ARG A 150 5.80 -4.95 -17.75
N VAL A 151 6.95 -4.43 -17.30
CA VAL A 151 7.82 -5.14 -16.35
C VAL A 151 7.45 -4.87 -14.90
N MET A 152 6.48 -3.97 -14.66
CA MET A 152 6.02 -3.59 -13.34
C MET A 152 4.70 -4.28 -12.99
N SER A 153 4.44 -4.46 -11.70
CA SER A 153 3.24 -5.15 -11.22
C SER A 153 2.77 -4.69 -9.85
N LEU A 154 1.47 -4.47 -9.75
CA LEU A 154 0.75 -4.16 -8.51
C LEU A 154 -0.01 -5.37 -7.94
N LYS A 155 0.19 -6.56 -8.52
CA LYS A 155 -0.48 -7.78 -8.09
C LYS A 155 -0.28 -8.00 -6.59
N THR A 156 -1.40 -8.15 -5.90
CA THR A 156 -1.46 -8.31 -4.46
C THR A 156 -2.08 -9.66 -4.15
N ARG A 157 -1.43 -10.40 -3.26
CA ARG A 157 -1.85 -11.75 -2.86
C ARG A 157 -2.19 -11.76 -1.39
N LEU A 158 -3.23 -12.50 -1.02
CA LEU A 158 -3.66 -12.72 0.35
C LEU A 158 -3.60 -14.22 0.64
N GLY A 159 -3.00 -14.59 1.78
CA GLY A 159 -2.86 -15.99 2.20
C GLY A 159 -1.72 -16.77 1.52
N ASN A 160 -0.82 -16.10 0.79
CA ASN A 160 0.23 -16.77 0.01
C ASN A 160 1.56 -16.99 0.74
N LEU A 161 1.61 -16.72 2.05
CA LEU A 161 2.84 -16.79 2.84
C LEU A 161 2.95 -18.17 3.52
N GLY A 162 3.21 -19.17 2.69
CA GLY A 162 3.48 -20.56 3.11
C GLY A 162 4.96 -20.88 3.24
N ASN A 163 5.30 -22.17 3.20
CA ASN A 163 6.67 -22.64 3.30
C ASN A 163 7.42 -22.46 1.96
N ILE A 164 8.46 -21.62 1.94
CA ILE A 164 9.30 -21.37 0.76
C ILE A 164 10.19 -22.57 0.36
N LEU A 165 10.36 -23.54 1.26
CA LEU A 165 11.15 -24.76 1.01
C LEU A 165 10.31 -25.88 0.40
N ASP A 166 9.00 -25.70 0.33
CA ASP A 166 8.07 -26.70 -0.19
C ASP A 166 7.82 -26.49 -1.69
N GLU A 167 7.45 -27.56 -2.39
CA GLU A 167 7.08 -27.56 -3.81
C GLU A 167 5.77 -28.35 -3.98
N ASP A 168 4.65 -27.72 -3.60
CA ASP A 168 3.32 -28.35 -3.54
C ASP A 168 2.21 -27.45 -4.12
N GLU A 169 1.13 -28.06 -4.63
CA GLU A 169 0.01 -27.34 -5.26
C GLU A 169 -0.76 -26.43 -4.30
N SER A 170 -0.75 -26.73 -2.99
CA SER A 170 -1.40 -25.92 -1.95
C SER A 170 -0.84 -24.51 -1.83
N GLN A 171 0.39 -24.27 -2.30
CA GLN A 171 0.98 -22.92 -2.35
C GLN A 171 0.21 -21.95 -3.28
N CYS A 172 -0.64 -22.49 -4.16
CA CYS A 172 -1.47 -21.70 -5.08
C CYS A 172 -2.90 -21.45 -4.56
N ASP A 173 -3.24 -21.92 -3.35
CA ASP A 173 -4.53 -21.68 -2.68
C ASP A 173 -4.57 -20.29 -2.04
N LEU A 174 -4.62 -19.26 -2.88
CA LEU A 174 -4.54 -17.86 -2.47
C LEU A 174 -5.57 -16.99 -3.20
N LEU A 175 -5.83 -15.82 -2.61
CA LEU A 175 -6.59 -14.75 -3.26
C LEU A 175 -5.62 -13.80 -3.96
N GLN A 176 -5.94 -13.42 -5.19
CA GLN A 176 -5.19 -12.44 -5.96
C GLN A 176 -6.06 -11.24 -6.34
N LEU A 177 -5.48 -10.05 -6.21
CA LEU A 177 -5.96 -8.77 -6.71
C LEU A 177 -4.94 -8.24 -7.70
N GLU A 178 -5.38 -7.54 -8.74
CA GLU A 178 -4.46 -6.90 -9.69
C GLU A 178 -3.89 -5.58 -9.14
N SER A 179 -4.53 -4.98 -8.13
CA SER A 179 -4.06 -3.78 -7.42
C SER A 179 -4.26 -3.91 -5.89
N PRO A 180 -3.42 -3.29 -5.04
CA PRO A 180 -3.70 -3.17 -3.60
C PRO A 180 -4.80 -2.15 -3.29
N VAL A 181 -5.24 -1.34 -4.26
CA VAL A 181 -6.25 -0.29 -4.10
C VAL A 181 -7.63 -0.89 -4.30
N LEU A 182 -8.51 -0.66 -3.34
CA LEU A 182 -9.89 -1.14 -3.38
C LEU A 182 -10.89 0.02 -3.39
N THR A 183 -11.82 0.01 -4.34
CA THR A 183 -13.04 0.82 -4.25
C THR A 183 -13.92 0.34 -3.10
N ASN A 184 -14.93 1.11 -2.69
CA ASN A 184 -15.85 0.71 -1.63
C ASN A 184 -16.63 -0.56 -2.04
N ALA A 185 -17.11 -0.64 -3.28
CA ALA A 185 -17.76 -1.84 -3.79
C ALA A 185 -16.83 -3.07 -3.83
N GLU A 186 -15.55 -2.87 -4.18
CA GLU A 186 -14.51 -3.91 -4.18
C GLU A 186 -14.18 -4.39 -2.77
N TYR A 187 -14.05 -3.45 -1.83
CA TYR A 187 -13.84 -3.74 -0.42
C TYR A 187 -15.00 -4.57 0.15
N ASP A 188 -16.25 -4.18 -0.12
CA ASP A 188 -17.43 -4.91 0.34
C ASP A 188 -17.50 -6.33 -0.24
N ALA A 189 -17.11 -6.50 -1.52
CA ALA A 189 -16.98 -7.82 -2.15
C ALA A 189 -15.94 -8.69 -1.43
N MET A 190 -14.76 -8.12 -1.19
CA MET A 190 -13.67 -8.79 -0.49
C MET A 190 -14.07 -9.15 0.94
N ARG A 191 -14.67 -8.21 1.68
CA ARG A 191 -15.11 -8.41 3.06
C ARG A 191 -16.18 -9.50 3.15
N GLY A 192 -17.14 -9.49 2.23
CA GLY A 192 -18.18 -10.51 2.11
C GLY A 192 -17.62 -11.89 1.81
N TYR A 193 -16.61 -11.99 0.93
CA TYR A 193 -15.91 -13.24 0.63
C TYR A 193 -15.13 -13.77 1.84
N MET A 194 -14.45 -12.88 2.58
CA MET A 194 -13.66 -13.28 3.75
C MET A 194 -14.53 -13.85 4.89
N GLY A 195 -15.78 -13.38 5.03
CA GLY A 195 -16.70 -13.89 6.05
C GLY A 195 -16.10 -13.88 7.46
N ASP A 196 -16.14 -15.02 8.14
CA ASP A 196 -15.65 -15.17 9.52
C ASP A 196 -14.12 -15.22 9.65
N THR A 197 -13.39 -15.32 8.52
CA THR A 197 -11.92 -15.34 8.53
C THR A 197 -11.31 -13.95 8.68
N ALA A 198 -12.11 -12.90 8.53
CA ALA A 198 -11.72 -11.51 8.72
C ALA A 198 -12.16 -10.97 10.09
N VAL A 199 -11.23 -10.33 10.78
CA VAL A 199 -11.47 -9.60 12.02
C VAL A 199 -11.24 -8.11 11.80
N GLU A 200 -12.23 -7.30 12.17
CA GLU A 200 -12.14 -5.85 12.13
C GLU A 200 -11.65 -5.33 13.48
N ILE A 201 -10.66 -4.44 13.41
CA ILE A 201 -10.04 -3.79 14.56
C ILE A 201 -10.24 -2.30 14.42
N ASP A 202 -10.96 -1.75 15.39
CA ASP A 202 -11.23 -0.34 15.52
C ASP A 202 -9.93 0.42 15.87
N THR A 203 -9.50 1.33 15.00
CA THR A 203 -8.30 2.16 15.19
C THR A 203 -8.63 3.56 15.71
N THR A 204 -9.60 3.68 16.62
CA THR A 204 -9.92 4.95 17.29
C THR A 204 -9.62 4.93 18.79
N PHE A 205 -9.46 6.11 19.37
CA PHE A 205 -9.14 6.32 20.79
C PHE A 205 -9.96 7.48 21.38
N ASP A 206 -10.21 7.40 22.69
CA ASP A 206 -10.97 8.41 23.43
C ASP A 206 -10.16 9.73 23.55
N ILE A 207 -10.78 10.85 23.17
CA ILE A 207 -10.18 12.17 23.28
C ILE A 207 -9.99 12.64 24.74
N GLU A 208 -10.76 12.07 25.66
CA GLU A 208 -10.69 12.34 27.10
C GLU A 208 -9.83 11.31 27.86
N GLY A 209 -9.27 10.31 27.18
CA GLY A 209 -8.47 9.21 27.75
C GLY A 209 -7.10 9.60 28.34
N GLY A 210 -6.85 10.88 28.60
CA GLY A 210 -5.63 11.39 29.23
C GLY A 210 -4.38 11.35 28.33
N LYS A 211 -3.20 11.52 28.94
CA LYS A 211 -1.93 11.73 28.21
C LYS A 211 -1.38 10.50 27.49
N LEU A 212 -1.90 9.32 27.80
CA LEU A 212 -1.44 8.04 27.25
C LEU A 212 -2.45 7.37 26.31
N ALA A 213 -3.61 8.00 26.06
CA ALA A 213 -4.70 7.45 25.26
C ALA A 213 -4.23 6.85 23.92
N LEU A 214 -3.39 7.56 23.17
CA LEU A 214 -2.89 7.08 21.88
C LEU A 214 -1.97 5.86 22.04
N ARG A 215 -1.10 5.86 23.06
CA ARG A 215 -0.19 4.74 23.32
C ARG A 215 -0.98 3.49 23.73
N GLU A 216 -1.94 3.65 24.64
CA GLU A 216 -2.79 2.55 25.10
C GLU A 216 -3.65 2.00 23.96
N ALA A 217 -4.16 2.88 23.08
CA ALA A 217 -4.90 2.46 21.91
C ALA A 217 -4.04 1.68 20.90
N ILE A 218 -2.79 2.09 20.67
CA ILE A 218 -1.86 1.33 19.82
C ILE A 218 -1.55 -0.04 20.44
N SER A 219 -1.28 -0.10 21.74
CA SER A 219 -1.05 -1.38 22.43
C SER A 219 -2.31 -2.27 22.43
N ARG A 220 -3.50 -1.67 22.47
CA ARG A 220 -4.78 -2.38 22.32
C ARG A 220 -4.89 -3.03 20.94
N ILE A 221 -4.73 -2.27 19.85
CA ILE A 221 -4.87 -2.83 18.49
C ILE A 221 -3.79 -3.86 18.17
N GLN A 222 -2.58 -3.71 18.72
CA GLN A 222 -1.51 -4.72 18.60
C GLN A 222 -1.91 -6.04 19.27
N ARG A 223 -2.48 -5.97 20.47
CA ARG A 223 -2.96 -7.14 21.22
C ARG A 223 -4.17 -7.77 20.54
N GLU A 224 -5.17 -6.99 20.16
CA GLU A 224 -6.36 -7.48 19.46
C GLU A 224 -5.99 -8.17 18.13
N ALA A 225 -5.02 -7.62 17.38
CA ALA A 225 -4.52 -8.26 16.17
C ALA A 225 -3.82 -9.58 16.47
N GLU A 226 -2.96 -9.62 17.49
CA GLU A 226 -2.31 -10.86 17.92
C GLU A 226 -3.32 -11.93 18.36
N GLU A 227 -4.30 -11.57 19.18
CA GLU A 227 -5.36 -12.45 19.64
C GLU A 227 -6.19 -12.97 18.46
N ALA A 228 -6.54 -12.12 17.50
CA ALA A 228 -7.26 -12.51 16.28
C ALA A 228 -6.47 -13.53 15.46
N VAL A 229 -5.17 -13.28 15.21
CA VAL A 229 -4.34 -14.21 14.43
C VAL A 229 -4.20 -15.54 15.16
N ARG A 230 -3.97 -15.52 16.48
CA ARG A 230 -3.89 -16.75 17.29
C ARG A 230 -5.22 -17.50 17.36
N GLY A 231 -6.33 -16.78 17.27
CA GLY A 231 -7.68 -17.32 17.17
C GLY A 231 -8.01 -17.94 15.81
N GLY A 232 -7.12 -17.85 14.82
CA GLY A 232 -7.29 -18.42 13.49
C GLY A 232 -7.80 -17.46 12.43
N ALA A 233 -7.81 -16.14 12.69
CA ALA A 233 -8.11 -15.16 11.67
C ALA A 233 -7.05 -15.18 10.56
N LEU A 234 -7.49 -15.14 9.30
CA LEU A 234 -6.62 -15.05 8.11
C LEU A 234 -6.51 -13.62 7.59
N HIS A 235 -7.43 -12.76 7.99
CA HIS A 235 -7.47 -11.37 7.55
C HIS A 235 -7.71 -10.45 8.74
N VAL A 236 -6.90 -9.40 8.85
CA VAL A 236 -7.11 -8.34 9.83
C VAL A 236 -7.41 -7.06 9.06
N ILE A 237 -8.50 -6.40 9.42
CA ILE A 237 -8.94 -5.15 8.82
C ILE A 237 -8.80 -4.06 9.87
N LEU A 238 -7.92 -3.09 9.64
CA LEU A 238 -7.82 -1.89 10.47
C LEU A 238 -8.75 -0.82 9.91
N THR A 239 -9.65 -0.28 10.73
CA THR A 239 -10.62 0.73 10.30
C THR A 239 -10.76 1.87 11.30
N ASP A 240 -10.81 3.09 10.78
CA ASP A 240 -11.10 4.30 11.56
C ASP A 240 -12.58 4.73 11.47
N GLU A 241 -13.49 3.88 10.99
CA GLU A 241 -14.94 4.20 10.91
C GLU A 241 -15.60 4.51 12.26
N GLY A 242 -14.98 4.10 13.37
CA GLY A 242 -15.42 4.41 14.74
C GLY A 242 -15.25 5.87 15.17
N ILE A 243 -14.81 6.77 14.28
CA ILE A 243 -14.67 8.21 14.59
C ILE A 243 -16.03 8.76 15.02
N SER A 244 -16.04 9.47 16.14
CA SER A 244 -17.24 10.10 16.69
C SER A 244 -16.85 11.34 17.49
N GLU A 245 -17.83 12.07 18.01
CA GLU A 245 -17.59 13.28 18.82
C GLU A 245 -16.59 13.03 19.97
N THR A 246 -16.59 11.83 20.55
CA THR A 246 -15.71 11.44 21.67
C THR A 246 -14.49 10.61 21.26
N ARG A 247 -14.42 10.12 20.02
CA ARG A 247 -13.34 9.22 19.57
C ARG A 247 -12.62 9.76 18.35
N ALA A 248 -11.32 9.99 18.49
CA ALA A 248 -10.44 10.39 17.39
C ALA A 248 -9.76 9.19 16.73
N ALA A 249 -9.40 9.31 15.46
CA ALA A 249 -8.64 8.28 14.75
C ALA A 249 -7.17 8.24 15.18
N ILE A 250 -6.64 7.02 15.39
CA ILE A 250 -5.20 6.80 15.38
C ILE A 250 -4.74 7.07 13.94
N PRO A 251 -3.66 7.86 13.71
CA PRO A 251 -3.11 8.05 12.37
C PRO A 251 -2.87 6.70 11.71
N MET A 252 -3.49 6.46 10.55
CA MET A 252 -3.58 5.09 10.02
C MET A 252 -2.20 4.51 9.66
N VAL A 253 -1.26 5.36 9.24
CA VAL A 253 0.16 4.99 9.06
C VAL A 253 0.77 4.41 10.34
N LEU A 254 0.46 5.00 11.50
CA LEU A 254 0.95 4.53 12.80
C LEU A 254 0.26 3.25 13.25
N ALA A 255 -1.06 3.13 13.04
CA ALA A 255 -1.79 1.91 13.33
C ALA A 255 -1.26 0.73 12.49
N THR A 256 -1.08 0.95 11.18
CA THR A 256 -0.57 -0.04 10.23
C THR A 256 0.85 -0.48 10.59
N GLY A 257 1.78 0.47 10.75
CA GLY A 257 3.16 0.14 11.11
C GLY A 257 3.28 -0.53 12.49
N GLY A 258 2.48 -0.07 13.46
CA GLY A 258 2.45 -0.63 14.80
C GLY A 258 1.96 -2.08 14.83
N VAL A 259 0.87 -2.39 14.13
CA VAL A 259 0.36 -3.77 14.01
C VAL A 259 1.31 -4.63 13.17
N HIS A 260 1.77 -4.14 12.03
CA HIS A 260 2.67 -4.87 11.14
C HIS A 260 3.98 -5.26 11.86
N SER A 261 4.66 -4.29 12.47
CA SER A 261 5.93 -4.53 13.17
C SER A 261 5.77 -5.46 14.38
N HIS A 262 4.65 -5.34 15.11
CA HIS A 262 4.31 -6.25 16.22
C HIS A 262 4.15 -7.69 15.74
N LEU A 263 3.33 -7.89 14.70
CA LEU A 263 3.09 -9.22 14.12
C LEU A 263 4.34 -9.82 13.48
N VAL A 264 5.26 -9.01 12.96
CA VAL A 264 6.58 -9.49 12.49
C VAL A 264 7.42 -9.96 13.67
N LYS A 265 7.50 -9.16 14.76
CA LYS A 265 8.26 -9.52 15.97
C LYS A 265 7.75 -10.80 16.63
N THR A 266 6.44 -11.05 16.59
CA THR A 266 5.81 -12.26 17.14
C THR A 266 5.70 -13.42 16.15
N SER A 267 6.26 -13.30 14.93
CA SER A 267 6.19 -14.31 13.86
C SER A 267 4.77 -14.67 13.40
N LEU A 268 3.83 -13.74 13.56
CA LEU A 268 2.43 -13.90 13.19
C LEU A 268 2.06 -13.26 11.84
N ARG A 269 2.89 -12.34 11.31
CA ARG A 269 2.60 -11.62 10.06
C ARG A 269 2.41 -12.51 8.84
N THR A 270 3.02 -13.71 8.84
CA THR A 270 2.90 -14.69 7.75
C THR A 270 1.51 -15.30 7.62
N TYR A 271 0.72 -15.33 8.70
CA TYR A 271 -0.57 -16.01 8.68
C TYR A 271 -1.72 -15.14 8.18
N ILE A 272 -1.50 -13.83 8.05
CA ILE A 272 -2.57 -12.88 7.75
C ILE A 272 -2.31 -11.96 6.56
N SER A 273 -3.39 -11.48 5.96
CA SER A 273 -3.37 -10.19 5.25
C SER A 273 -3.75 -9.06 6.21
N LEU A 274 -3.04 -7.94 6.12
CA LEU A 274 -3.36 -6.71 6.84
C LEU A 274 -4.02 -5.72 5.87
N ASN A 275 -5.32 -5.51 5.99
CA ASN A 275 -6.13 -4.67 5.09
C ASN A 275 -6.50 -3.37 5.83
N ILE A 276 -6.50 -2.25 5.11
CA ILE A 276 -6.67 -0.93 5.73
C ILE A 276 -7.90 -0.23 5.14
N ARG A 277 -8.77 0.29 6.01
CA ARG A 277 -9.78 1.29 5.66
C ARG A 277 -9.44 2.59 6.35
N SER A 278 -9.26 3.66 5.60
CA SER A 278 -8.79 4.93 6.15
C SER A 278 -9.57 6.13 5.67
N ALA A 279 -9.90 7.00 6.62
CA ALA A 279 -10.46 8.32 6.39
C ALA A 279 -9.42 9.34 5.92
N GLU A 280 -8.19 9.26 6.46
CA GLU A 280 -7.12 10.22 6.18
C GLU A 280 -6.45 9.99 4.81
N CYS A 281 -6.56 8.76 4.27
CA CYS A 281 -5.94 8.38 3.01
C CYS A 281 -6.66 9.03 1.82
N MET A 282 -5.91 9.74 0.98
CA MET A 282 -6.47 10.44 -0.18
C MET A 282 -5.52 10.42 -1.39
N ASP A 283 -4.26 10.79 -1.19
CA ASP A 283 -3.29 10.94 -2.28
C ASP A 283 -2.41 9.70 -2.49
N VAL A 284 -1.74 9.65 -3.65
CA VAL A 284 -0.84 8.55 -4.03
C VAL A 284 0.23 8.30 -2.95
N HIS A 285 0.73 9.37 -2.33
CA HIS A 285 1.79 9.26 -1.34
C HIS A 285 1.31 8.52 -0.08
N TYR A 286 0.09 8.79 0.41
CA TYR A 286 -0.48 8.10 1.55
C TYR A 286 -0.62 6.60 1.28
N PHE A 287 -1.12 6.22 0.09
CA PHE A 287 -1.17 4.81 -0.34
C PHE A 287 0.21 4.16 -0.32
N ALA A 288 1.22 4.83 -0.89
CA ALA A 288 2.59 4.33 -0.91
C ALA A 288 3.15 4.14 0.51
N VAL A 289 2.88 5.08 1.43
CA VAL A 289 3.32 4.95 2.83
C VAL A 289 2.64 3.77 3.49
N LEU A 290 1.31 3.65 3.42
CA LEU A 290 0.59 2.52 4.02
C LEU A 290 1.11 1.17 3.54
N ILE A 291 1.29 1.01 2.22
CA ILE A 291 1.80 -0.22 1.63
C ILE A 291 3.25 -0.46 2.06
N GLY A 292 4.09 0.56 2.00
CA GLY A 292 5.50 0.48 2.39
C GLY A 292 5.72 0.21 3.88
N VAL A 293 4.73 0.46 4.74
CA VAL A 293 4.75 0.11 6.17
C VAL A 293 3.97 -1.18 6.51
N GLY A 294 3.47 -1.91 5.51
CA GLY A 294 2.99 -3.28 5.68
C GLY A 294 1.54 -3.56 5.29
N ALA A 295 0.78 -2.57 4.81
CA ALA A 295 -0.57 -2.77 4.31
C ALA A 295 -0.59 -3.69 3.09
N THR A 296 -1.53 -4.63 3.09
CA THR A 296 -1.80 -5.56 1.99
C THR A 296 -2.70 -4.88 0.98
N THR A 297 -3.86 -4.42 1.43
CA THR A 297 -4.81 -3.61 0.65
C THR A 297 -5.13 -2.31 1.39
N VAL A 298 -5.56 -1.31 0.62
CA VAL A 298 -5.95 0.00 1.12
C VAL A 298 -7.25 0.44 0.46
N ASN A 299 -8.23 0.80 1.28
CA ASN A 299 -9.50 1.39 0.89
C ASN A 299 -9.60 2.80 1.51
N ALA A 300 -9.51 3.82 0.64
CA ALA A 300 -9.65 5.22 1.01
C ALA A 300 -11.13 5.64 1.00
N TYR A 301 -11.93 5.11 1.92
CA TYR A 301 -13.39 5.25 1.85
C TYR A 301 -13.85 6.71 1.90
N LEU A 302 -13.25 7.56 2.74
CA LEU A 302 -13.69 8.96 2.88
C LEU A 302 -13.36 9.80 1.64
N ALA A 303 -12.23 9.51 0.97
CA ALA A 303 -11.89 10.14 -0.30
C ALA A 303 -12.89 9.75 -1.40
N GLN A 304 -13.30 8.48 -1.43
CA GLN A 304 -14.32 7.99 -2.37
C GLN A 304 -15.69 8.63 -2.12
N GLU A 305 -16.12 8.73 -0.86
CA GLU A 305 -17.35 9.47 -0.47
C GLU A 305 -17.26 10.95 -0.89
N GLY A 306 -16.08 11.57 -0.77
CA GLY A 306 -15.82 12.92 -1.26
C GLY A 306 -15.99 13.06 -2.78
N LEU A 307 -15.47 12.10 -3.55
CA LEU A 307 -15.67 12.04 -5.00
C LEU A 307 -17.14 11.80 -5.38
N LEU A 308 -17.86 10.95 -4.64
CA LEU A 308 -19.28 10.69 -4.85
C LEU A 308 -20.15 11.92 -4.57
N ASP A 309 -19.87 12.70 -3.50
CA ASP A 309 -20.56 13.99 -3.27
C ASP A 309 -20.31 14.97 -4.42
N ARG A 310 -19.06 15.05 -4.91
CA ARG A 310 -18.72 15.91 -6.06
C ARG A 310 -19.43 15.47 -7.35
N TYR A 311 -19.55 14.17 -7.57
CA TYR A 311 -20.31 13.61 -8.70
C TYR A 311 -21.79 13.91 -8.59
N ALA A 312 -22.40 13.71 -7.41
CA ALA A 312 -23.81 14.04 -7.17
C ALA A 312 -24.12 15.53 -7.39
N ARG A 313 -23.12 16.41 -7.27
CA ARG A 313 -23.20 17.85 -7.55
C ARG A 313 -22.97 18.21 -9.02
N GLY A 314 -22.73 17.24 -9.89
CA GLY A 314 -22.50 17.45 -11.32
C GLY A 314 -21.14 18.05 -11.66
N LEU A 315 -20.13 17.89 -10.79
CA LEU A 315 -18.80 18.45 -11.02
C LEU A 315 -17.95 17.64 -12.00
N PHE A 316 -18.41 16.48 -12.45
CA PHE A 316 -17.73 15.65 -13.46
C PHE A 316 -18.56 15.58 -14.75
N PRO A 317 -18.55 16.63 -15.59
CA PRO A 317 -19.43 16.71 -16.76
C PRO A 317 -19.12 15.66 -17.83
N ASN A 318 -17.89 15.14 -17.87
CA ASN A 318 -17.39 14.21 -18.87
C ASN A 318 -17.32 12.74 -18.37
N VAL A 319 -18.00 12.42 -17.28
CA VAL A 319 -18.00 11.09 -16.66
C VAL A 319 -19.42 10.53 -16.64
N ALA A 320 -19.60 9.33 -17.19
CA ALA A 320 -20.93 8.76 -17.43
C ALA A 320 -21.59 8.20 -16.14
N GLY A 321 -20.80 7.80 -15.14
CA GLY A 321 -21.29 7.16 -13.92
C GLY A 321 -20.34 7.27 -12.73
N SER A 322 -20.86 7.08 -11.52
CA SER A 322 -20.06 7.06 -10.28
C SER A 322 -18.98 5.96 -10.28
N VAL A 323 -19.27 4.81 -10.89
CA VAL A 323 -18.32 3.71 -11.08
C VAL A 323 -17.11 4.18 -11.90
N GLU A 324 -17.34 4.93 -12.97
CA GLU A 324 -16.26 5.44 -13.81
C GLU A 324 -15.38 6.43 -13.04
N VAL A 325 -15.95 7.27 -12.17
CA VAL A 325 -15.17 8.15 -11.28
C VAL A 325 -14.25 7.33 -10.37
N MET A 326 -14.75 6.24 -9.77
CA MET A 326 -13.95 5.39 -8.89
C MET A 326 -12.85 4.63 -9.65
N GLN A 327 -13.15 4.15 -10.86
CA GLN A 327 -12.15 3.47 -11.70
C GLN A 327 -11.05 4.43 -12.18
N ARG A 328 -11.41 5.69 -12.53
CA ARG A 328 -10.43 6.74 -12.83
C ARG A 328 -9.57 7.05 -11.60
N PHE A 329 -10.18 7.20 -10.42
CA PHE A 329 -9.45 7.39 -9.17
C PHE A 329 -8.47 6.24 -8.89
N LYS A 330 -8.92 4.98 -8.98
CA LYS A 330 -8.08 3.78 -8.81
C LYS A 330 -6.92 3.78 -9.81
N ALA A 331 -7.18 4.04 -11.09
CA ALA A 331 -6.15 4.11 -12.12
C ALA A 331 -5.10 5.21 -11.85
N ALA A 332 -5.53 6.38 -11.34
CA ALA A 332 -4.63 7.47 -10.96
C ALA A 332 -3.69 7.04 -9.82
N ILE A 333 -4.23 6.38 -8.79
CA ILE A 333 -3.45 5.87 -7.66
C ILE A 333 -2.49 4.76 -8.13
N ASP A 334 -2.96 3.81 -8.95
CA ASP A 334 -2.13 2.72 -9.47
C ASP A 334 -0.95 3.24 -10.29
N ALA A 335 -1.19 4.17 -11.23
CA ALA A 335 -0.13 4.82 -12.00
C ALA A 335 0.84 5.58 -11.08
N GLY A 336 0.31 6.25 -10.06
CA GLY A 336 1.10 6.95 -9.06
C GLY A 336 1.98 6.01 -8.22
N LEU A 337 1.47 4.84 -7.81
CA LEU A 337 2.22 3.82 -7.07
C LEU A 337 3.36 3.26 -7.92
N LEU A 338 3.08 2.94 -9.19
CA LEU A 338 4.11 2.51 -10.14
C LEU A 338 5.21 3.57 -10.26
N LYS A 339 4.84 4.85 -10.39
CA LYS A 339 5.78 5.97 -10.42
C LYS A 339 6.63 6.05 -9.14
N ILE A 340 6.04 5.91 -7.95
CA ILE A 340 6.79 6.00 -6.69
C ILE A 340 7.78 4.83 -6.57
N MET A 341 7.37 3.61 -6.89
CA MET A 341 8.23 2.44 -6.87
C MET A 341 9.38 2.56 -7.87
N SER A 342 9.11 3.10 -9.06
CA SER A 342 10.09 3.22 -10.14
C SER A 342 11.25 4.15 -9.79
N LYS A 343 11.05 5.13 -8.89
CA LYS A 343 12.11 6.02 -8.37
C LYS A 343 13.26 5.28 -7.69
N MET A 344 12.99 4.12 -7.10
CA MET A 344 13.99 3.24 -6.48
C MET A 344 14.41 2.09 -7.39
N GLY A 345 13.89 2.02 -8.62
CA GLY A 345 14.08 0.89 -9.52
C GLY A 345 13.34 -0.37 -9.09
N ILE A 346 12.26 -0.24 -8.31
CA ILE A 346 11.46 -1.38 -7.84
C ILE A 346 10.33 -1.61 -8.85
N SER A 347 10.24 -2.83 -9.39
CA SER A 347 9.20 -3.18 -10.37
C SER A 347 7.96 -3.84 -9.75
N ILE A 348 8.08 -4.49 -8.58
CA ILE A 348 7.01 -5.34 -8.04
C ILE A 348 6.59 -4.85 -6.65
N ILE A 349 5.29 -4.64 -6.45
CA ILE A 349 4.76 -4.10 -5.19
C ILE A 349 4.94 -5.04 -4.00
N SER A 350 5.00 -6.36 -4.22
CA SER A 350 5.25 -7.32 -3.16
C SER A 350 6.61 -7.10 -2.49
N SER A 351 7.62 -6.65 -3.25
CA SER A 351 8.95 -6.30 -2.73
C SER A 351 8.99 -4.89 -2.13
N TYR A 352 8.10 -4.01 -2.56
CA TYR A 352 7.96 -2.66 -1.98
C TYR A 352 7.28 -2.69 -0.62
N ARG A 353 6.28 -3.56 -0.46
CA ARG A 353 5.43 -3.69 0.73
C ARG A 353 6.26 -4.03 1.97
N GLY A 354 6.06 -3.28 3.05
CA GLY A 354 6.81 -3.45 4.30
C GLY A 354 8.32 -3.17 4.20
N GLY A 355 8.79 -2.62 3.07
CA GLY A 355 10.21 -2.33 2.84
C GLY A 355 10.72 -1.05 3.51
N TYR A 356 9.83 -0.23 4.10
CA TYR A 356 10.17 1.05 4.74
C TYR A 356 11.03 1.96 3.85
N ASN A 357 10.66 2.08 2.56
CA ASN A 357 11.38 2.85 1.52
C ASN A 357 11.21 4.37 1.67
N PHE A 358 11.33 4.87 2.90
CA PHE A 358 11.14 6.27 3.25
C PHE A 358 12.26 6.74 4.18
N GLU A 359 12.40 8.06 4.31
CA GLU A 359 13.15 8.70 5.38
C GLU A 359 12.20 9.55 6.23
N SER A 360 12.26 9.38 7.55
CA SER A 360 11.49 10.18 8.48
C SER A 360 12.22 11.49 8.81
N ILE A 361 11.54 12.62 8.61
CA ILE A 361 12.02 13.93 9.04
C ILE A 361 11.04 14.52 10.04
N GLY A 362 11.44 14.59 11.32
CA GLY A 362 10.65 15.24 12.38
C GLY A 362 9.85 14.30 13.28
N LEU A 363 9.99 12.97 13.15
CA LEU A 363 9.50 12.01 14.14
C LEU A 363 10.61 11.59 15.10
N SER A 364 10.28 11.30 16.36
CA SER A 364 11.28 10.89 17.33
C SER A 364 11.92 9.55 16.95
N ARG A 365 13.23 9.41 17.20
CA ARG A 365 13.95 8.16 16.92
C ARG A 365 13.35 6.96 17.63
N SER A 366 12.90 7.15 18.87
CA SER A 366 12.23 6.11 19.66
C SER A 366 10.94 5.63 19.00
N LEU A 367 10.11 6.55 18.50
CA LEU A 367 8.85 6.22 17.83
C LEU A 367 9.13 5.45 16.54
N VAL A 368 10.08 5.94 15.74
CA VAL A 368 10.43 5.29 14.47
C VAL A 368 11.02 3.89 14.69
N ALA A 369 11.92 3.73 15.66
CA ALA A 369 12.48 2.42 15.99
C ALA A 369 11.43 1.44 16.55
N GLU A 370 10.43 1.94 17.27
CA GLU A 370 9.37 1.11 17.86
C GLU A 370 8.39 0.58 16.79
N PHE A 371 7.89 1.47 15.92
CA PHE A 371 6.77 1.17 15.00
C PHE A 371 7.18 1.00 13.53
N PHE A 372 8.35 1.50 13.11
CA PHE A 372 8.84 1.46 11.71
C PHE A 372 10.31 1.00 11.66
N PRO A 373 10.60 -0.24 12.12
CA PRO A 373 11.96 -0.72 12.29
C PRO A 373 12.71 -0.73 10.94
N GLY A 374 13.83 -0.02 10.87
CA GLY A 374 14.66 0.08 9.67
C GLY A 374 14.56 1.41 8.92
N MET A 375 13.57 2.25 9.23
CA MET A 375 13.46 3.57 8.64
C MET A 375 14.42 4.57 9.32
N PRO A 376 15.23 5.34 8.58
CA PRO A 376 16.09 6.36 9.16
C PRO A 376 15.26 7.55 9.69
N SER A 377 15.63 8.07 10.86
CA SER A 377 15.16 9.35 11.39
C SER A 377 16.35 10.14 11.97
N ARG A 378 17.04 10.87 11.09
CA ARG A 378 18.27 11.58 11.45
C ARG A 378 17.98 12.75 12.40
N ILE A 379 16.93 13.50 12.09
CA ILE A 379 16.44 14.63 12.88
C ILE A 379 15.23 14.16 13.69
N SER A 380 15.46 13.94 14.99
CA SER A 380 14.41 13.57 15.93
C SER A 380 13.43 14.73 16.10
N GLY A 381 12.14 14.42 16.25
CA GLY A 381 11.11 15.43 16.52
C GLY A 381 10.00 14.91 17.42
N ILE A 382 8.75 15.05 16.98
CA ILE A 382 7.58 14.71 17.81
C ILE A 382 7.51 13.21 18.11
N GLY A 383 7.16 12.89 19.35
CA GLY A 383 6.78 11.54 19.78
C GLY A 383 5.26 11.38 19.89
N LEU A 384 4.82 10.26 20.43
CA LEU A 384 3.39 9.90 20.57
C LEU A 384 2.55 10.99 21.24
N GLN A 385 3.05 11.61 22.31
CA GLN A 385 2.31 12.68 23.01
C GLN A 385 2.09 13.92 22.12
N GLY A 386 3.06 14.24 21.26
CA GLY A 386 2.95 15.36 20.31
C GLY A 386 1.92 15.05 19.22
N ILE A 387 1.96 13.83 18.68
CA ILE A 387 0.99 13.33 17.70
C ILE A 387 -0.42 13.35 18.30
N GLN A 388 -0.59 12.77 19.50
CA GLN A 388 -1.89 12.73 20.18
C GLN A 388 -2.47 14.13 20.36
N ARG A 389 -1.67 15.11 20.82
CA ARG A 389 -2.14 16.50 20.97
C ARG A 389 -2.61 17.10 19.66
N ARG A 390 -1.87 16.88 18.56
CA ARG A 390 -2.23 17.38 17.23
C ARG A 390 -3.51 16.72 16.70
N CYS A 391 -3.65 15.40 16.85
CA CYS A 391 -4.88 14.68 16.49
C CYS A 391 -6.10 15.18 17.27
N ILE A 392 -5.99 15.31 18.60
CA ILE A 392 -7.09 15.80 19.44
C ILE A 392 -7.44 17.26 19.09
N ALA A 393 -6.45 18.11 18.80
CA ALA A 393 -6.70 19.49 18.41
C ALA A 393 -7.50 19.58 17.09
N GLN A 394 -7.08 18.82 16.07
CA GLN A 394 -7.80 18.76 14.78
C GLN A 394 -9.21 18.18 14.94
N HIS A 395 -9.35 17.13 15.76
CA HIS A 395 -10.64 16.51 16.05
C HIS A 395 -11.60 17.52 16.71
N LYS A 396 -11.14 18.25 17.71
CA LYS A 396 -11.94 19.28 18.39
C LYS A 396 -12.37 20.39 17.44
N GLU A 397 -11.51 20.80 16.51
CA GLU A 397 -11.87 21.79 15.49
C GLU A 397 -13.03 21.30 14.61
N ALA A 398 -13.11 19.99 14.34
CA ALA A 398 -14.13 19.40 13.49
C ALA A 398 -15.48 19.14 14.17
N PHE A 399 -15.46 18.76 15.45
CA PHE A 399 -16.67 18.34 16.17
C PHE A 399 -17.24 19.41 17.12
N ASN A 400 -16.43 20.37 17.57
CA ASN A 400 -16.89 21.43 18.49
C ASN A 400 -17.22 22.76 17.80
N GLY A 401 -16.92 22.90 16.50
CA GLY A 401 -17.18 24.11 15.72
C GLY A 401 -17.83 23.79 14.40
#